data_AF-A0A7S2V5D6-F1
#
_entry.id   AF-A0A7S2V5D6-F1
#
_cell.length_a   1.000
_cell.length_b   1.000
_cell.length_c   1.000
_cell.angle_alpha   90.00
_cell.angle_beta   90.00
_cell.angle_gamma   90.00
#
_symmetry.space_group_name_H-M   'P 1'
#
loop_
_entity.id
_entity.type
_entity.pdbx_description
1 polymer ?
#
loop_
_entity_poly.entity_id
_entity_poly.type
_entity_poly.pdbx_seq_one_letter_code
_entity_poly.pdbx_strand_id
1 'polypeptide(L)'
;IYAKYSNLRPFMGKPVFGLDEWVELLTQASILGGSPYVTCSIRDARMSFWFSRMLVADEIKKRFHFTSLSFIEFLEAIGRLADMMSLPDVSAIAEVEAGNMLDYLHALTKSSADTQSKHMRRRRSMGVNSENSRPLVEKYKLLLQLIISVLAVRWQGSLKLGNKSMNLVPNYVSAEQVERGLG
;
A
#
# COMPACT_ATOMS: atom_id res chain seq x y z
N ILE A 1 -12.17 1.03 -18.26
CA ILE A 1 -11.63 1.61 -17.00
C ILE A 1 -10.54 2.63 -17.32
N TYR A 2 -9.43 2.24 -17.94
CA TYR A 2 -8.34 3.15 -18.34
C TYR A 2 -8.83 4.45 -19.01
N ALA A 3 -9.60 4.36 -20.11
CA ALA A 3 -10.12 5.53 -20.84
C ALA A 3 -11.02 6.49 -20.01
N LYS A 4 -11.64 5.98 -18.93
CA LYS A 4 -12.50 6.78 -18.04
C LYS A 4 -11.67 7.60 -17.05
N TYR A 5 -10.52 7.08 -16.61
CA TYR A 5 -9.70 7.71 -15.57
C TYR A 5 -8.41 8.34 -16.09
N SER A 6 -7.93 7.96 -17.29
CA SER A 6 -6.77 8.59 -17.95
C SER A 6 -7.01 10.06 -18.29
N ASN A 7 -8.28 10.44 -18.46
CA ASN A 7 -8.69 11.79 -18.83
C ASN A 7 -9.10 12.66 -17.62
N LEU A 8 -9.13 12.10 -16.40
CA LEU A 8 -9.37 12.88 -15.19
C LEU A 8 -8.11 13.66 -14.83
N ARG A 9 -7.95 14.80 -15.50
CA ARG A 9 -6.89 15.75 -15.21
C ARG A 9 -7.27 16.54 -13.96
N PRO A 10 -6.37 16.72 -12.98
CA PRO A 10 -6.56 17.73 -11.95
C PRO A 10 -6.60 19.10 -12.63
N PHE A 11 -7.81 19.63 -12.77
CA PHE A 11 -8.07 20.98 -13.23
C PHE A 11 -7.54 21.96 -12.17
N MET A 12 -7.01 23.12 -12.60
CA MET A 12 -6.37 24.13 -11.74
C MET A 12 -7.06 24.28 -10.37
N GLY A 13 -6.29 24.13 -9.28
CA GLY A 13 -6.79 24.25 -7.90
C GLY A 13 -7.19 22.93 -7.22
N LYS A 14 -7.07 21.77 -7.88
CA LYS A 14 -7.26 20.46 -7.24
C LYS A 14 -5.95 19.89 -6.66
N PRO A 15 -6.02 19.19 -5.51
CA PRO A 15 -4.85 18.58 -4.89
C PRO A 15 -4.16 17.63 -5.88
N VAL A 16 -2.86 17.83 -5.99
CA VAL A 16 -1.97 17.03 -6.82
C VAL A 16 -1.49 15.87 -5.97
N PHE A 17 -1.51 14.66 -6.50
CA PHE A 17 -0.94 13.52 -5.79
C PHE A 17 0.54 13.37 -6.18
N GLY A 18 1.38 14.20 -5.56
CA GLY A 18 2.81 14.26 -5.80
C GLY A 18 3.59 13.25 -4.97
N LEU A 19 4.93 13.36 -5.01
CA LEU A 19 5.80 12.47 -4.27
C LEU A 19 5.60 12.61 -2.76
N ASP A 20 5.35 13.81 -2.27
CA ASP A 20 5.15 14.07 -0.84
C ASP A 20 3.83 13.45 -0.37
N GLU A 21 2.73 13.62 -1.11
CA GLU A 21 1.45 12.95 -0.80
C GLU A 21 1.55 11.43 -0.88
N TRP A 22 2.35 10.90 -1.81
CA TRP A 22 2.61 9.47 -1.90
C TRP A 22 3.37 8.94 -0.68
N VAL A 23 4.45 9.61 -0.26
CA VAL A 23 5.21 9.24 0.92
C VAL A 23 4.36 9.37 2.18
N GLU A 24 3.54 10.42 2.28
CA GLU A 24 2.62 10.63 3.39
C GLU A 24 1.57 9.51 3.45
N LEU A 25 0.96 9.14 2.33
CA LEU A 25 0.00 8.03 2.26
C LEU A 25 0.64 6.73 2.79
N LEU A 26 1.85 6.39 2.34
CA LEU A 26 2.54 5.17 2.78
C LEU A 26 2.95 5.23 4.26
N THR A 27 3.23 6.42 4.79
CA THR A 27 3.53 6.62 6.21
C THR A 27 2.27 6.45 7.06
N GLN A 28 1.15 7.05 6.65
CA GLN A 28 -0.14 6.92 7.34
C GLN A 28 -0.68 5.48 7.29
N ALA A 29 -0.41 4.76 6.20
CA ALA A 29 -0.71 3.34 6.04
C ALA A 29 0.28 2.41 6.77
N SER A 30 1.23 2.95 7.53
CA SER A 30 2.26 2.18 8.26
C SER A 30 3.07 1.23 7.37
N ILE A 31 3.21 1.56 6.09
CA ILE A 31 4.08 0.86 5.14
C ILE A 31 5.51 1.38 5.29
N LEU A 32 5.69 2.71 5.32
CA LEU A 32 6.97 3.34 5.60
C LEU A 32 7.17 3.49 7.11
N GLY A 33 8.26 2.94 7.63
CA GLY A 33 8.62 3.05 9.04
C GLY A 33 7.66 2.36 10.02
N GLY A 34 6.74 1.53 9.52
CA GLY A 34 5.79 0.77 10.33
C GLY A 34 6.33 -0.60 10.73
N SER A 35 5.59 -1.66 10.38
CA SER A 35 5.88 -3.01 10.87
C SER A 35 7.20 -3.59 10.34
N PRO A 36 8.04 -4.22 11.19
CA PRO A 36 9.25 -4.90 10.75
C PRO A 36 8.98 -6.12 9.87
N TYR A 37 7.75 -6.64 9.86
CA TYR A 37 7.35 -7.82 9.09
C TYR A 37 6.97 -7.49 7.65
N VAL A 38 6.69 -6.21 7.36
CA VAL A 38 6.34 -5.71 6.02
C VAL A 38 7.25 -4.53 5.72
N THR A 39 8.46 -4.83 5.24
CA THR A 39 9.48 -3.81 5.03
C THR A 39 9.29 -3.07 3.72
N CYS A 40 9.19 -1.74 3.79
CA CYS A 40 9.31 -0.83 2.66
C CYS A 40 10.30 0.28 3.03
N SER A 41 11.33 0.48 2.19
CA SER A 41 12.25 1.59 2.38
C SER A 41 11.75 2.86 1.67
N ILE A 42 12.23 4.03 2.11
CA ILE A 42 11.95 5.29 1.40
C ILE A 42 12.44 5.25 -0.06
N ARG A 43 13.49 4.46 -0.34
CA ARG A 43 13.97 4.21 -1.69
C ARG A 43 12.90 3.48 -2.50
N ASP A 44 12.33 2.40 -1.98
CA ASP A 44 11.30 1.60 -2.68
C ASP A 44 10.07 2.47 -2.98
N ALA A 45 9.61 3.26 -2.01
CA ALA A 45 8.51 4.22 -2.19
C ALA A 45 8.79 5.25 -3.30
N ARG A 46 10.00 5.83 -3.33
CA ARG A 46 10.38 6.79 -4.38
C ARG A 46 10.48 6.11 -5.74
N MET A 47 11.05 4.92 -5.80
CA MET A 47 11.22 4.17 -7.05
C MET A 47 9.87 3.75 -7.64
N SER A 48 8.94 3.27 -6.82
CA SER A 48 7.59 2.90 -7.29
C SER A 48 6.85 4.10 -7.86
N PHE A 49 6.99 5.28 -7.25
CA PHE A 49 6.45 6.54 -7.78
C PHE A 49 7.04 6.85 -9.15
N TRP A 50 8.37 6.97 -9.25
CA TRP A 50 9.01 7.41 -10.50
C TRP A 50 8.83 6.41 -11.64
N PHE A 51 8.86 5.11 -11.35
CA PHE A 51 8.71 4.06 -12.36
C PHE A 51 7.27 3.84 -12.82
N SER A 52 6.28 4.29 -12.04
CA SER A 52 4.87 4.19 -12.43
C SER A 52 4.45 5.21 -13.48
N ARG A 53 5.27 6.25 -13.69
CA ARG A 53 4.97 7.36 -14.57
C ARG A 53 5.21 6.95 -16.02
N MET A 54 4.13 6.76 -16.76
CA MET A 54 4.15 6.31 -18.15
C MET A 54 4.31 7.52 -19.09
N LEU A 55 5.47 8.20 -19.04
CA LEU A 55 5.70 9.38 -19.86
C LEU A 55 6.27 9.07 -21.25
N VAL A 56 5.77 9.76 -22.25
CA VAL A 56 6.36 9.85 -23.60
C VAL A 56 7.22 11.12 -23.71
N ALA A 57 8.28 11.11 -24.52
CA ALA A 57 9.29 12.19 -24.59
C ALA A 57 8.71 13.62 -24.75
N ASP A 58 7.59 13.80 -25.47
CA ASP A 58 6.94 15.11 -25.63
C ASP A 58 6.23 15.62 -24.37
N GLU A 59 5.91 14.75 -23.42
CA GLU A 59 5.21 15.10 -22.17
C GLU A 59 6.16 15.67 -21.11
N ILE A 60 7.48 15.52 -21.29
CA ILE A 60 8.52 16.07 -20.41
C ILE A 60 8.43 17.60 -20.32
N LYS A 61 7.91 18.27 -21.36
CA LYS A 61 7.68 19.73 -21.37
C LYS A 61 6.59 20.19 -20.40
N LYS A 62 5.80 19.27 -19.83
CA LYS A 62 4.73 19.56 -18.88
C LYS A 62 5.14 19.15 -17.46
N ARG A 63 5.80 20.07 -16.75
CA ARG A 63 6.29 19.91 -15.36
C ARG A 63 5.25 19.34 -14.39
N PHE A 64 3.97 19.58 -14.60
CA PHE A 64 2.91 19.04 -13.75
C PHE A 64 2.77 17.51 -13.86
N HIS A 65 2.78 16.97 -15.09
CA HIS A 65 2.84 15.52 -15.32
C HIS A 65 4.18 14.96 -14.85
N PHE A 66 5.20 15.82 -14.82
CA PHE A 66 6.48 15.73 -14.12
C PHE A 66 6.43 15.13 -12.71
N THR A 67 5.52 15.67 -11.91
CA THR A 67 5.66 15.66 -10.45
C THR A 67 4.44 15.08 -9.76
N SER A 68 3.55 14.43 -10.50
CA SER A 68 2.27 13.93 -10.00
C SER A 68 1.88 12.60 -10.64
N LEU A 69 1.01 11.86 -9.95
CA LEU A 69 0.39 10.66 -10.49
C LEU A 69 -1.05 10.96 -10.90
N SER A 70 -1.43 10.53 -12.10
CA SER A 70 -2.83 10.26 -12.45
C SER A 70 -3.35 9.06 -11.65
N PHE A 71 -4.67 8.84 -11.67
CA PHE A 71 -5.24 7.67 -11.00
C PHE A 71 -4.68 6.34 -11.53
N ILE A 72 -4.37 6.26 -12.83
CA ILE A 72 -3.78 5.05 -13.41
C ILE A 72 -2.36 4.85 -12.93
N GLU A 73 -1.54 5.91 -12.93
CA GLU A 73 -0.17 5.85 -12.43
C GLU A 73 -0.15 5.57 -10.92
N PHE A 74 -1.14 6.04 -10.16
CA PHE A 74 -1.33 5.66 -8.76
C PHE A 74 -1.56 4.15 -8.59
N LEU A 75 -2.44 3.53 -9.38
CA LEU A 75 -2.66 2.08 -9.32
C LEU A 75 -1.40 1.30 -9.73
N GLU A 76 -0.69 1.79 -10.74
CA GLU A 76 0.59 1.23 -11.20
C GLU A 76 1.68 1.35 -10.10
N ALA A 77 1.74 2.48 -9.40
CA ALA A 77 2.67 2.70 -8.29
C ALA A 77 2.43 1.70 -7.15
N ILE A 78 1.17 1.42 -6.81
CA ILE A 78 0.81 0.38 -5.82
C ILE A 78 1.24 -1.00 -6.33
N GLY A 79 1.06 -1.30 -7.62
CA GLY A 79 1.53 -2.54 -8.24
C GLY A 79 3.03 -2.74 -8.11
N ARG A 80 3.81 -1.73 -8.52
CA ARG A 80 5.27 -1.73 -8.41
C ARG A 80 5.73 -1.85 -6.98
N LEU A 81 5.08 -1.14 -6.06
CA LEU A 81 5.40 -1.22 -4.64
C LEU A 81 5.13 -2.62 -4.08
N ALA A 82 4.00 -3.24 -4.43
CA ALA A 82 3.68 -4.61 -4.01
C ALA A 82 4.70 -5.64 -4.53
N ASP A 83 5.29 -5.39 -5.70
CA ASP A 83 6.34 -6.24 -6.25
C ASP A 83 7.69 -6.06 -5.54
N MET A 84 8.00 -4.83 -5.12
CA MET A 84 9.22 -4.50 -4.38
C MET A 84 9.18 -4.94 -2.91
N MET A 85 8.00 -5.16 -2.33
CA MET A 85 7.81 -5.47 -0.91
C MET A 85 7.79 -6.97 -0.56
N SER A 86 8.24 -7.28 0.66
CA SER A 86 8.21 -8.63 1.24
C SER A 86 6.85 -8.99 1.86
N LEU A 87 5.76 -8.91 1.10
CA LEU A 87 4.44 -9.25 1.68
C LEU A 87 4.35 -10.76 2.01
N PRO A 88 3.67 -11.17 3.09
CA PRO A 88 3.47 -12.59 3.38
C PRO A 88 2.66 -13.29 2.29
N ASP A 89 2.73 -14.61 2.22
CA ASP A 89 1.86 -15.44 1.40
C ASP A 89 0.72 -16.01 2.26
N VAL A 90 -0.22 -16.67 1.60
CA VAL A 90 -1.39 -17.26 2.25
C VAL A 90 -0.98 -18.28 3.31
N SER A 91 0.07 -19.08 3.08
CA SER A 91 0.59 -20.01 4.06
C SER A 91 1.11 -19.31 5.32
N ALA A 92 1.92 -18.26 5.18
CA ALA A 92 2.45 -17.50 6.30
C ALA A 92 1.34 -16.81 7.10
N ILE A 93 0.27 -16.37 6.43
CA ILE A 93 -0.91 -15.79 7.09
C ILE A 93 -1.68 -16.87 7.88
N ALA A 94 -1.87 -18.05 7.29
CA ALA A 94 -2.54 -19.18 7.92
C ALA A 94 -1.76 -19.77 9.10
N GLU A 95 -0.42 -19.77 9.05
CA GLU A 95 0.45 -20.25 10.14
C GLU A 95 0.24 -19.53 11.47
N VAL A 96 -0.24 -18.28 11.44
CA VAL A 96 -0.54 -17.47 12.63
C VAL A 96 -2.04 -17.29 12.85
N GLU A 97 -2.86 -18.12 12.19
CA GLU A 97 -4.33 -18.15 12.30
C GLU A 97 -5.00 -16.79 12.00
N ALA A 98 -4.38 -15.97 11.14
CA ALA A 98 -4.90 -14.67 10.78
C ALA A 98 -5.84 -14.74 9.57
N GLY A 99 -6.97 -14.04 9.63
CA GLY A 99 -7.91 -13.95 8.51
C GLY A 99 -7.56 -12.85 7.50
N ASN A 100 -6.74 -11.89 7.89
CA ASN A 100 -6.33 -10.75 7.06
C ASN A 100 -4.96 -10.21 7.47
N MET A 101 -4.46 -9.29 6.66
CA MET A 101 -3.13 -8.69 6.83
C MET A 101 -3.01 -7.89 8.15
N LEU A 102 -4.07 -7.24 8.64
CA LEU A 102 -4.04 -6.50 9.90
C LEU A 102 -3.92 -7.45 11.11
N ASP A 103 -4.70 -8.53 11.11
CA ASP A 103 -4.64 -9.57 12.14
C ASP A 103 -3.30 -10.31 12.12
N TYR A 104 -2.74 -10.55 10.93
CA TYR A 104 -1.41 -11.15 10.79
C TYR A 104 -0.33 -10.30 11.48
N LEU A 105 -0.34 -8.98 11.25
CA LEU A 105 0.64 -8.09 11.88
C LEU A 105 0.49 -8.11 13.40
N HIS A 106 -0.75 -8.14 13.90
CA HIS A 106 -1.02 -8.24 15.33
C HIS A 106 -0.62 -9.61 15.91
N ALA A 107 -0.91 -10.71 15.21
CA ALA A 107 -0.54 -12.05 15.67
C ALA A 107 0.98 -12.17 15.83
N LEU A 108 1.74 -11.56 14.92
CA LEU A 108 3.20 -11.54 15.00
C LEU A 108 3.75 -10.71 16.15
N THR A 109 3.13 -9.58 16.52
CA THR A 109 3.58 -8.82 17.71
C THR A 109 3.44 -9.62 19.00
N LYS A 110 2.48 -10.55 19.06
CA LYS A 110 2.24 -11.46 20.19
C LYS A 110 2.97 -12.81 20.10
N SER A 111 3.60 -13.10 18.97
CA SER A 111 4.26 -14.39 18.71
C SER A 111 5.63 -14.50 19.40
N SER A 112 6.16 -15.71 19.50
CA SER A 112 7.51 -15.97 20.01
C SER A 112 8.60 -15.31 19.15
N ALA A 113 9.76 -15.03 19.74
CA ALA A 113 10.90 -14.42 19.04
C ALA A 113 11.36 -15.24 17.82
N ASP A 114 11.26 -16.57 17.89
CA ASP A 114 11.59 -17.47 16.78
C ASP A 114 10.63 -17.29 15.60
N THR A 115 9.32 -17.23 15.88
CA THR A 115 8.30 -16.97 14.87
C THR A 115 8.49 -15.58 14.27
N GLN A 116 8.69 -14.55 15.09
CA GLN A 116 8.97 -13.19 14.59
C GLN A 116 10.19 -13.18 13.66
N SER A 117 11.28 -13.83 14.06
CA SER A 117 12.52 -13.92 13.28
C SER A 117 12.31 -14.66 11.95
N LYS A 118 11.51 -15.74 11.93
CA LYS A 118 11.16 -16.47 10.70
C LYS A 118 10.44 -15.54 9.70
N HIS A 119 9.47 -14.77 10.19
CA HIS A 119 8.62 -13.91 9.34
C HIS A 119 9.28 -12.58 8.95
N MET A 120 10.35 -12.14 9.64
CA MET A 120 11.17 -10.99 9.26
C MET A 120 12.17 -11.29 8.13
N ARG A 121 12.41 -12.57 7.79
CA ARG A 121 13.37 -12.93 6.75
C ARG A 121 12.90 -12.42 5.39
N ARG A 122 13.77 -11.66 4.72
CA ARG A 122 13.53 -11.20 3.35
C ARG A 122 13.31 -12.38 2.40
N ARG A 123 12.25 -12.31 1.60
CA ARG A 123 11.95 -13.29 0.56
C ARG A 123 12.97 -13.22 -0.58
N ARG A 124 13.30 -14.38 -1.17
CA ARG A 124 14.24 -14.48 -2.30
C ARG A 124 13.76 -13.75 -3.56
N SER A 125 12.45 -13.62 -3.72
CA SER A 125 11.79 -12.93 -4.84
C SER A 125 11.66 -11.40 -4.63
N MET A 126 12.50 -10.81 -3.77
CA MET A 126 12.49 -9.38 -3.48
C MET A 126 13.67 -8.72 -4.19
N GLY A 127 13.40 -8.05 -5.30
CA GLY A 127 14.42 -7.34 -6.05
C GLY A 127 13.92 -6.91 -7.43
N VAL A 128 14.49 -5.82 -7.95
CA VAL A 128 14.12 -5.22 -9.23
C VAL A 128 14.24 -6.19 -10.43
N ASN A 129 14.98 -7.30 -10.28
CA ASN A 129 15.18 -8.34 -11.30
C ASN A 129 15.08 -9.77 -10.74
N SER A 130 14.52 -9.98 -9.54
CA SER A 130 14.36 -11.34 -9.00
C SER A 130 13.22 -12.06 -9.70
N GLU A 131 13.37 -13.38 -9.91
CA GLU A 131 12.30 -14.19 -10.48
C GLU A 131 11.04 -14.12 -9.60
N ASN A 132 9.91 -13.80 -10.23
CA ASN A 132 8.66 -13.62 -9.53
C ASN A 132 8.08 -14.98 -9.15
N SER A 133 8.14 -15.30 -7.85
CA SER A 133 7.66 -16.58 -7.33
C SER A 133 6.14 -16.67 -7.16
N ARG A 134 5.41 -15.58 -7.39
CA ARG A 134 3.95 -15.52 -7.24
C ARG A 134 3.31 -14.42 -8.09
N PRO A 135 2.02 -14.56 -8.44
CA PRO A 135 1.29 -13.56 -9.21
C PRO A 135 1.22 -12.19 -8.51
N LEU A 136 1.38 -11.11 -9.30
CA LEU A 136 1.27 -9.74 -8.79
C LEU A 136 -0.09 -9.45 -8.15
N VAL A 137 -1.16 -10.03 -8.69
CA VAL A 137 -2.53 -9.82 -8.18
C VAL A 137 -2.69 -10.21 -6.71
N GLU A 138 -1.98 -11.23 -6.25
CA GLU A 138 -2.02 -11.66 -4.84
C GLU A 138 -1.30 -10.64 -3.94
N LYS A 139 -0.09 -10.21 -4.35
CA LYS A 139 0.67 -9.17 -3.66
C LYS A 139 -0.14 -7.88 -3.57
N TYR A 140 -0.76 -7.50 -4.68
CA TYR A 140 -1.54 -6.27 -4.82
C TYR A 140 -2.76 -6.26 -3.89
N LYS A 141 -3.52 -7.36 -3.84
CA LYS A 141 -4.67 -7.50 -2.94
C LYS A 141 -4.26 -7.37 -1.48
N LEU A 142 -3.18 -8.03 -1.07
CA LEU A 142 -2.67 -7.95 0.31
C LEU A 142 -2.23 -6.53 0.68
N LEU A 143 -1.53 -5.84 -0.24
CA LEU A 143 -1.09 -4.48 -0.01
C LEU A 143 -2.28 -3.52 0.11
N LEU A 144 -3.28 -3.62 -0.77
CA LEU A 144 -4.48 -2.80 -0.69
C LEU A 144 -5.28 -3.07 0.58
N GLN A 145 -5.42 -4.34 0.96
CA GLN A 145 -6.07 -4.72 2.20
C GLN A 145 -5.36 -4.08 3.39
N LEU A 146 -4.03 -4.17 3.46
CA LEU A 146 -3.25 -3.55 4.51
C LEU A 146 -3.46 -2.03 4.56
N ILE A 147 -3.32 -1.34 3.41
CA ILE A 147 -3.51 0.12 3.33
C ILE A 147 -4.89 0.49 3.85
N ILE A 148 -5.95 -0.11 3.29
CA ILE A 148 -7.32 0.27 3.65
C ILE A 148 -7.59 -0.07 5.11
N SER A 149 -7.16 -1.23 5.62
CA SER A 149 -7.40 -1.62 7.01
C SER A 149 -6.67 -0.70 7.99
N VAL A 150 -5.41 -0.34 7.72
CA VAL A 150 -4.66 0.59 8.59
C VAL A 150 -5.29 1.98 8.60
N LEU A 151 -5.67 2.50 7.42
CA LEU A 151 -6.38 3.78 7.33
C LEU A 151 -7.75 3.69 8.02
N ALA A 152 -8.47 2.57 7.90
CA ALA A 152 -9.75 2.39 8.58
C ALA A 152 -9.61 2.49 10.10
N VAL A 153 -8.63 1.80 10.68
CA VAL A 153 -8.36 1.87 12.12
C VAL A 153 -7.95 3.29 12.53
N ARG A 154 -7.03 3.92 11.79
CA ARG A 154 -6.54 5.27 12.10
C ARG A 154 -7.65 6.33 12.06
N TRP A 155 -8.63 6.17 11.17
CA TRP A 155 -9.80 7.06 11.04
C TRP A 155 -11.07 6.51 11.70
N GLN A 156 -10.95 5.61 12.67
CA GLN A 156 -12.09 5.13 13.49
C GLN A 156 -13.25 4.57 12.64
N GLY A 157 -12.92 3.82 11.59
CA GLY A 157 -13.87 3.16 10.69
C GLY A 157 -14.55 4.08 9.67
N SER A 158 -14.28 5.39 9.65
CA SER A 158 -14.94 6.33 8.74
C SER A 158 -13.99 7.34 8.11
N LEU A 159 -13.90 7.33 6.77
CA LEU A 159 -13.19 8.36 6.03
C LEU A 159 -14.15 9.49 5.65
N LYS A 160 -13.83 10.72 6.03
CA LYS A 160 -14.61 11.92 5.72
C LYS A 160 -13.84 12.82 4.75
N LEU A 161 -14.50 13.25 3.68
CA LEU A 161 -13.99 14.23 2.73
C LEU A 161 -15.07 15.28 2.46
N GLY A 162 -14.99 16.41 3.18
CA GLY A 162 -16.03 17.43 3.17
C GLY A 162 -17.38 16.83 3.61
N ASN A 163 -18.40 16.95 2.75
CA ASN A 163 -19.74 16.43 3.02
C ASN A 163 -19.91 14.95 2.67
N LYS A 164 -18.87 14.29 2.15
CA LYS A 164 -18.91 12.87 1.81
C LYS A 164 -18.26 12.06 2.93
N SER A 165 -18.90 10.97 3.32
CA SER A 165 -18.30 9.97 4.21
C SER A 165 -18.33 8.60 3.56
N MET A 166 -17.31 7.80 3.85
CA MET A 166 -17.21 6.41 3.48
C MET A 166 -17.07 5.60 4.76
N ASN A 167 -18.02 4.70 5.00
CA ASN A 167 -17.94 3.74 6.09
C ASN A 167 -17.07 2.55 5.65
N LEU A 168 -16.06 2.22 6.45
CA LEU A 168 -15.13 1.12 6.19
C LEU A 168 -15.44 -0.13 7.02
N VAL A 169 -16.33 -0.01 8.01
CA VAL A 169 -16.87 -1.11 8.81
C VAL A 169 -18.21 -1.57 8.21
N PRO A 170 -18.47 -2.88 8.05
CA PRO A 170 -17.62 -4.03 8.34
C PRO A 170 -16.78 -4.51 7.13
N ASN A 171 -16.87 -3.81 6.00
CA ASN A 171 -16.40 -4.34 4.71
C ASN A 171 -14.87 -4.50 4.61
N TYR A 172 -14.10 -3.70 5.34
CA TYR A 172 -12.63 -3.70 5.28
C TYR A 172 -11.97 -3.97 6.62
N VAL A 173 -12.65 -3.68 7.73
CA VAL A 173 -12.25 -3.98 9.11
C VAL A 173 -13.49 -4.25 9.97
N SER A 174 -13.34 -5.06 11.01
CA SER A 174 -14.37 -5.23 12.05
C SER A 174 -14.35 -4.09 13.06
N ALA A 175 -15.44 -3.92 13.82
CA ALA A 175 -15.48 -2.97 14.93
C ALA A 175 -14.41 -3.29 15.99
N GLU A 176 -14.22 -4.57 16.31
CA GLU A 176 -13.19 -5.05 17.22
C GLU A 176 -11.78 -4.66 16.77
N GLN A 177 -11.48 -4.74 15.47
CA GLN A 177 -10.20 -4.32 14.93
C GLN A 177 -9.97 -2.81 15.04
N VAL A 178 -11.02 -2.00 14.90
CA VAL A 178 -10.94 -0.55 15.09
C VAL A 178 -10.69 -0.20 16.56
N GLU A 179 -11.43 -0.81 17.47
CA GLU A 179 -11.27 -0.61 18.93
C GLU A 179 -9.90 -1.04 19.43
N ARG A 180 -9.39 -2.18 18.92
CA ARG A 180 -8.06 -2.70 19.25
C ARG A 180 -6.94 -1.77 18.80
N GLY A 181 -7.13 -0.98 17.76
CA GLY A 181 -6.11 -0.08 17.24
C GLY A 181 -5.02 -0.78 16.41
N LEU A 182 -3.94 -0.04 16.13
CA LEU A 182 -2.81 -0.50 15.32
C LEU A 182 -1.70 -1.20 16.13
N GLY A 183 -1.84 -1.30 17.46
CA GLY A 183 -0.83 -1.85 18.38
C GLY A 183 -1.43 -2.82 19.38
#